data_AF-A0A4Y2VVM5-F1
#
_entry.id   AF-A0A4Y2VVM5-F1
#
_cell.length_a   1.000
_cell.length_b   1.000
_cell.length_c   1.000
_cell.angle_alpha   90.00
_cell.angle_beta   90.00
_cell.angle_gamma   90.00
#
_symmetry.space_group_name_H-M   'P 1'
#
loop_
_entity.id
_entity.type
_entity.pdbx_description
1 polymer ?
#
loop_
_entity_poly.entity_id
_entity_poly.type
_entity_poly.pdbx_seq_one_letter_code
_entity_poly.pdbx_strand_id
1 'polypeptide(L)'
;MDLLKKFLQKANVTVKQAVEEADVLIVETAVSVKSQYDNIFVVGENIVFLVLLTGLAPMKDNLYFRKCGKGRTSDVLYSTKSFKYKFCRMILFIHAFSGCNTTSALFGHGKTKFCSLLEKNRHLEEKYKYFSTLKLPLTKWLRQAKLF
;
A
#
# COMPACT_ATOMS: atom_id res chain seq x y z
N MET A 1 14.16 5.76 -20.44
CA MET A 1 13.53 4.52 -19.90
C MET A 1 13.66 3.31 -20.83
N ASP A 2 13.69 3.49 -22.15
CA ASP A 2 13.61 2.35 -23.10
C ASP A 2 14.74 1.34 -23.01
N LEU A 3 15.95 1.74 -22.63
CA LEU A 3 17.09 0.84 -22.56
C LEU A 3 16.92 -0.23 -21.46
N LEU A 4 16.54 0.17 -20.24
CA LEU A 4 16.31 -0.75 -19.13
C LEU A 4 15.14 -1.69 -19.42
N LYS A 5 14.04 -1.14 -19.97
CA LYS A 5 12.88 -1.93 -20.40
C LYS A 5 13.28 -3.01 -21.42
N LYS A 6 14.00 -2.62 -22.47
CA LYS A 6 14.49 -3.56 -23.50
C LYS A 6 15.42 -4.61 -22.92
N PHE A 7 16.31 -4.23 -22.00
CA PHE A 7 17.22 -5.15 -21.33
C PHE A 7 16.46 -6.22 -20.52
N LEU A 8 15.50 -5.81 -19.69
CA LEU A 8 14.67 -6.73 -18.90
C LEU A 8 13.82 -7.64 -19.79
N GLN A 9 13.24 -7.11 -20.86
CA GLN A 9 12.47 -7.90 -21.81
C GLN A 9 13.33 -8.95 -22.54
N LYS A 10 14.58 -8.60 -22.89
CA LYS A 10 15.54 -9.58 -23.45
C LYS A 10 15.91 -10.68 -22.45
N ALA A 11 15.86 -10.39 -21.15
CA ALA A 11 16.03 -11.38 -20.08
C ALA A 11 14.72 -12.13 -19.74
N ASN A 12 13.71 -12.06 -20.60
CA ASN A 12 12.39 -12.69 -20.42
C ASN A 12 11.61 -12.21 -19.18
N VAL A 13 11.90 -10.99 -18.71
CA VAL A 13 11.16 -10.33 -17.62
C VAL A 13 10.03 -9.48 -18.19
N THR A 14 8.81 -9.68 -17.68
CA THR A 14 7.67 -8.85 -18.05
C THR A 14 7.80 -7.46 -17.43
N VAL A 15 7.73 -6.41 -18.25
CA VAL A 15 7.81 -5.02 -17.81
C VAL A 15 6.47 -4.31 -17.99
N LYS A 16 5.94 -3.74 -16.91
CA LYS A 16 4.79 -2.82 -16.92
C LYS A 16 5.25 -1.42 -16.55
N GLN A 17 4.69 -0.41 -17.20
CA GLN A 17 5.00 1.00 -16.92
C GLN A 17 3.71 1.70 -16.47
N ALA A 18 3.76 2.35 -15.31
CA ALA A 18 2.65 3.17 -14.84
C ALA A 18 2.64 4.52 -15.57
N VAL A 19 1.45 5.03 -15.85
CA VAL A 19 1.26 6.37 -16.41
C VAL A 19 1.46 7.46 -15.34
N GLU A 20 1.09 7.15 -14.09
CA GLU A 20 1.14 8.08 -12.95
C GLU A 20 1.89 7.42 -11.78
N GLU A 21 1.25 6.51 -11.05
CA GLU A 21 1.78 5.93 -9.81
C GLU A 21 2.23 4.48 -10.00
N ALA A 22 3.53 4.21 -9.91
CA ALA A 22 4.07 2.85 -10.02
C ALA A 22 3.68 1.97 -8.82
N ASP A 23 3.60 2.55 -7.62
CA ASP A 23 3.37 1.79 -6.39
C ASP A 23 2.04 1.03 -6.42
N VAL A 24 0.98 1.69 -6.89
CA VAL A 24 -0.35 1.10 -7.04
C VAL A 24 -0.34 0.01 -8.11
N LEU A 25 0.26 0.27 -9.27
CA LEU A 25 0.30 -0.70 -10.38
C LEU A 25 1.05 -2.00 -9.98
N ILE A 26 2.13 -1.87 -9.20
CA ILE A 26 2.90 -3.01 -8.68
C ILE A 26 2.01 -3.87 -7.78
N VAL A 27 1.32 -3.25 -6.81
CA VAL A 27 0.48 -3.97 -5.85
C VAL A 27 -0.76 -4.57 -6.53
N GLU A 28 -1.44 -3.82 -7.40
CA GLU A 28 -2.58 -4.33 -8.17
C GLU A 28 -2.18 -5.54 -9.03
N THR A 29 -0.99 -5.49 -9.64
CA THR A 29 -0.45 -6.63 -10.40
C THR A 29 -0.26 -7.84 -9.51
N ALA A 30 0.40 -7.69 -8.34
CA ALA A 30 0.60 -8.80 -7.40
C ALA A 30 -0.74 -9.40 -6.93
N VAL A 31 -1.74 -8.56 -6.63
CA VAL A 31 -3.07 -9.01 -6.21
C VAL A 31 -3.81 -9.72 -7.36
N SER A 32 -3.63 -9.28 -8.61
CA SER A 32 -4.31 -9.87 -9.78
C SER A 32 -3.83 -11.28 -10.10
N VAL A 33 -2.56 -11.61 -9.82
CA VAL A 33 -1.95 -12.91 -10.13
C VAL A 33 -1.92 -13.86 -8.95
N LYS A 34 -2.52 -13.49 -7.80
CA LYS A 34 -2.46 -14.28 -6.56
C LYS A 34 -3.02 -15.69 -6.63
N SER A 35 -3.90 -16.00 -7.57
CA SER A 35 -4.43 -17.36 -7.74
C SER A 35 -3.54 -18.22 -8.66
N GLN A 36 -2.52 -17.63 -9.27
CA GLN A 36 -1.65 -18.30 -10.25
C GLN A 36 -0.35 -18.83 -9.63
N TYR A 37 -0.01 -18.38 -8.42
CA TYR A 37 1.26 -18.67 -7.77
C TYR A 37 1.09 -18.96 -6.28
N ASP A 38 1.88 -19.91 -5.77
CA ASP A 38 1.88 -20.30 -4.35
C ASP A 38 2.34 -19.19 -3.42
N ASN A 39 3.30 -18.37 -3.87
CA ASN A 39 3.84 -17.24 -3.13
C ASN A 39 4.20 -16.09 -4.07
N ILE A 40 3.87 -14.86 -3.68
CA ILE A 40 4.16 -13.65 -4.43
C ILE A 40 4.84 -12.64 -3.50
N PHE A 41 5.94 -12.07 -4.00
CA PHE A 41 6.73 -11.09 -3.29
C PHE A 41 6.71 -9.76 -4.04
N VAL A 42 6.19 -8.72 -3.39
CA VAL A 42 6.43 -7.33 -3.78
C VAL A 42 7.76 -6.91 -3.17
N VAL A 43 8.69 -6.43 -3.98
CA VAL A 43 10.04 -6.04 -3.54
C VAL A 43 10.21 -4.54 -3.67
N GLY A 44 10.72 -3.87 -2.63
CA GLY A 44 11.02 -2.45 -2.68
C GLY A 44 11.41 -1.86 -1.33
N GLU A 45 11.81 -0.59 -1.29
CA GLU A 45 12.20 0.07 -0.04
C GLU A 45 11.03 0.71 0.71
N ASN A 46 9.98 1.10 -0.01
CA ASN A 46 8.90 1.96 0.50
C ASN A 46 7.87 1.15 1.29
N ILE A 47 7.58 1.58 2.53
CA ILE A 47 6.57 0.94 3.38
C ILE A 47 5.14 1.10 2.83
N VAL A 48 4.93 2.03 1.87
CA VAL A 48 3.66 2.18 1.14
C VAL A 48 3.22 0.86 0.51
N PHE A 49 4.15 0.01 0.05
CA PHE A 49 3.80 -1.32 -0.47
C PHE A 49 3.06 -2.18 0.56
N LEU A 50 3.52 -2.18 1.81
CA LEU A 50 2.86 -2.92 2.89
C LEU A 50 1.47 -2.36 3.19
N VAL A 51 1.35 -1.03 3.21
CA VAL A 51 0.06 -0.34 3.44
C VAL A 51 -0.95 -0.70 2.33
N LEU A 52 -0.53 -0.60 1.07
CA LEU A 52 -1.37 -0.93 -0.09
C LEU A 52 -1.73 -2.42 -0.11
N LEU A 53 -0.78 -3.33 0.14
CA LEU A 53 -1.04 -4.77 0.19
C LEU A 53 -2.05 -5.14 1.30
N THR A 54 -1.88 -4.60 2.51
CA THR A 54 -2.81 -4.85 3.61
C THR A 54 -4.20 -4.30 3.32
N GLY A 55 -4.31 -3.16 2.64
CA GLY A 55 -5.60 -2.57 2.27
C GLY A 55 -6.32 -3.28 1.11
N LEU A 56 -5.57 -3.66 0.06
CA LEU A 56 -6.11 -4.24 -1.18
C LEU A 56 -6.33 -5.75 -1.11
N ALA A 57 -5.51 -6.45 -0.34
CA ALA A 57 -5.57 -7.89 -0.18
C ALA A 57 -5.43 -8.27 1.30
N PRO A 58 -6.36 -7.82 2.16
CA PRO A 58 -6.30 -8.13 3.57
C PRO A 58 -6.36 -9.65 3.77
N MET A 59 -5.52 -10.15 4.69
CA MET A 59 -5.54 -11.54 5.14
C MET A 59 -5.28 -12.57 4.03
N LYS A 60 -4.47 -12.21 3.03
CA LYS A 60 -3.98 -13.15 2.02
C LYS A 60 -2.64 -13.75 2.45
N ASP A 61 -2.60 -15.07 2.47
CA ASP A 61 -1.48 -15.85 3.01
C ASP A 61 -0.33 -16.05 2.02
N ASN A 62 -0.55 -15.80 0.73
CA ASN A 62 0.48 -15.94 -0.29
C ASN A 62 1.05 -14.62 -0.83
N LEU A 63 0.72 -13.49 -0.20
CA LEU A 63 1.21 -12.17 -0.59
C LEU A 63 2.13 -11.61 0.49
N TYR A 64 3.34 -11.24 0.07
CA TYR A 64 4.39 -10.74 0.95
C TYR A 64 5.03 -9.48 0.40
N PHE A 65 5.50 -8.63 1.30
CA PHE A 65 6.34 -7.49 0.99
C PHE A 65 7.75 -7.76 1.52
N ARG A 66 8.73 -7.84 0.61
CA ARG A 66 10.15 -7.88 0.95
C ARG A 66 10.69 -6.47 0.90
N LYS A 67 10.87 -5.87 2.08
CA LYS A 67 11.50 -4.56 2.21
C LYS A 67 13.00 -4.69 2.05
N CYS A 68 13.56 -4.01 1.06
CA CYS A 68 15.01 -3.95 0.88
C CYS A 68 15.67 -3.24 2.09
N GLY A 69 16.73 -3.85 2.60
CA GLY A 69 17.62 -3.28 3.61
C GLY A 69 18.44 -2.10 3.06
N LYS A 70 19.03 -1.31 3.96
CA LYS A 70 19.99 -0.24 3.60
C LYS A 70 21.32 -0.46 4.30
N GLY A 71 22.42 -0.31 3.58
CA GLY A 71 23.77 -0.49 4.13
C GLY A 71 23.98 -1.91 4.68
N ARG A 72 24.17 -2.02 6.00
CA ARG A 72 24.38 -3.30 6.70
C ARG A 72 23.07 -3.94 7.21
N THR A 73 21.92 -3.30 7.02
CA THR A 73 20.63 -3.85 7.45
C THR A 73 20.17 -4.91 6.46
N SER A 74 19.73 -6.07 6.97
CA SER A 74 19.14 -7.12 6.15
C SER A 74 17.77 -6.73 5.59
N ASP A 75 17.35 -7.45 4.55
CA ASP A 75 15.97 -7.37 4.07
C ASP A 75 15.01 -7.84 5.16
N VAL A 76 13.82 -7.25 5.17
CA VAL A 76 12.75 -7.61 6.11
C VAL A 76 11.54 -8.08 5.32
N LEU A 77 10.99 -9.23 5.71
CA LEU A 77 9.81 -9.80 5.09
C LEU A 77 8.56 -9.48 5.93
N TYR A 78 7.54 -8.95 5.28
CA TYR A 78 6.24 -8.65 5.87
C TYR A 78 5.14 -9.42 5.15
N SER A 79 4.15 -9.90 5.90
CA SER A 79 2.92 -10.44 5.31
C SER A 79 1.83 -9.36 5.28
N THR A 80 0.74 -9.62 4.57
CA THR A 80 -0.44 -8.74 4.60
C THR A 80 -1.03 -8.57 6.02
N LYS A 81 -0.64 -9.44 6.97
CA LYS A 81 -1.07 -9.44 8.38
C LYS A 81 -0.10 -8.74 9.33
N SER A 82 1.00 -8.14 8.84
CA SER A 82 2.02 -7.52 9.70
C SER A 82 1.53 -6.27 10.46
N PHE A 83 0.44 -5.62 10.03
CA PHE A 83 -0.20 -4.55 10.81
C PHE A 83 -1.15 -5.09 11.88
N LYS A 84 -1.31 -4.35 13.00
CA LYS A 84 -2.28 -4.68 14.06
C LYS A 84 -3.67 -4.91 13.46
N TYR A 85 -4.30 -6.05 13.77
CA TYR A 85 -5.58 -6.49 13.19
C TYR A 85 -6.71 -5.44 13.27
N LYS A 86 -6.78 -4.70 14.37
CA LYS A 86 -7.78 -3.63 14.56
C LYS A 86 -7.71 -2.55 13.47
N PHE A 87 -6.50 -2.23 13.00
CA PHE A 87 -6.27 -1.14 12.06
C PHE A 87 -5.97 -1.61 10.64
N CYS A 88 -5.72 -2.90 10.42
CA CYS A 88 -5.41 -3.41 9.08
C CYS A 88 -6.56 -3.13 8.09
N ARG A 89 -7.82 -3.24 8.54
CA ARG A 89 -9.01 -2.89 7.74
C ARG A 89 -9.09 -1.39 7.41
N MET A 90 -8.59 -0.55 8.31
CA MET A 90 -8.63 0.91 8.18
C MET A 90 -7.31 1.48 7.64
N ILE A 91 -6.36 0.66 7.20
CA ILE A 91 -4.98 1.12 6.97
C ILE A 91 -4.88 2.18 5.87
N LEU A 92 -5.69 2.06 4.82
CA LEU A 92 -5.76 3.05 3.73
C LEU A 92 -6.41 4.35 4.20
N PHE A 93 -7.44 4.25 5.05
CA PHE A 93 -8.06 5.42 5.68
C PHE A 93 -7.05 6.15 6.57
N ILE A 94 -6.35 5.41 7.44
CA ILE A 94 -5.29 5.96 8.29
C ILE A 94 -4.22 6.62 7.43
N HIS A 95 -3.76 5.96 6.36
CA HIS A 95 -2.73 6.49 5.49
C HIS A 95 -3.16 7.78 4.78
N ALA A 96 -4.38 7.83 4.24
CA ALA A 96 -4.91 8.99 3.54
C ALA A 96 -5.03 10.21 4.46
N PHE A 97 -5.50 10.03 5.70
CA PHE A 97 -5.76 11.14 6.62
C PHE A 97 -4.56 11.54 7.48
N SER A 98 -3.63 10.61 7.76
CA SER A 98 -2.40 10.91 8.52
C SER A 98 -1.17 11.17 7.66
N GLY A 99 -1.33 11.19 6.34
CA GLY A 99 -0.29 11.47 5.34
C GLY A 99 0.69 10.30 5.09
N CYS A 100 1.36 10.32 3.94
CA CYS A 100 2.58 9.55 3.69
C CYS A 100 3.81 10.29 4.23
N ASN A 101 5.00 9.70 4.19
CA ASN A 101 6.24 10.38 4.59
C ASN A 101 6.51 11.66 3.78
N THR A 102 5.90 11.81 2.60
CA THR A 102 6.02 12.95 1.69
C THR A 102 4.76 13.84 1.65
N THR A 103 3.70 13.49 2.38
CA THR A 103 2.41 14.22 2.34
C THR A 103 2.06 14.75 3.72
N SER A 104 1.62 16.01 3.81
CA SER A 104 1.19 16.66 5.05
C SER A 104 0.08 15.85 5.74
N ALA A 105 0.27 15.53 7.01
CA ALA A 105 -0.78 14.91 7.81
C ALA A 105 -1.93 15.90 8.05
N LEU A 106 -3.19 15.45 7.96
CA LEU A 106 -4.33 16.30 8.30
C LEU A 106 -4.20 16.76 9.76
N PHE A 107 -4.25 18.08 9.99
CA PHE A 107 -4.04 18.71 11.30
C PHE A 107 -2.67 18.41 11.96
N GLY A 108 -1.66 17.97 11.20
CA GLY A 108 -0.35 17.59 11.75
C GLY A 108 -0.39 16.31 12.60
N HIS A 109 -1.45 15.50 12.49
CA HIS A 109 -1.57 14.25 13.22
C HIS A 109 -0.93 13.08 12.46
N GLY A 110 0.30 12.73 12.85
CA GLY A 110 0.95 11.52 12.35
C GLY A 110 0.18 10.24 12.70
N LYS A 111 0.55 9.13 12.04
CA LYS A 111 -0.12 7.81 12.11
C LYS A 111 -0.48 7.36 13.52
N THR A 112 0.45 7.47 14.48
CA THR A 112 0.21 7.05 15.87
C THR A 112 -0.87 7.90 16.56
N LYS A 113 -0.81 9.24 16.40
CA LYS A 113 -1.82 10.15 16.96
C LYS A 113 -3.18 9.91 16.31
N PHE A 114 -3.20 9.69 15.00
CA PHE A 114 -4.43 9.39 14.27
C PHE A 114 -5.05 8.05 14.69
N CYS A 115 -4.24 6.99 14.87
CA CYS A 115 -4.73 5.74 15.44
C CYS A 115 -5.32 5.95 16.84
N SER A 116 -4.66 6.68 17.73
CA SER A 116 -5.22 6.98 19.07
C SER A 116 -6.54 7.76 18.98
N LEU A 117 -6.64 8.69 18.03
CA LEU A 117 -7.86 9.45 17.78
C LEU A 117 -9.02 8.56 17.31
N LEU A 118 -8.73 7.60 16.42
CA LEU A 118 -9.69 6.58 15.97
C LEU A 118 -10.21 5.74 17.12
N GLU A 119 -9.34 5.34 18.05
CA GLU A 119 -9.76 4.53 19.21
C GLU A 119 -10.68 5.29 20.17
N LYS A 120 -10.50 6.60 20.26
CA LYS A 120 -11.26 7.46 21.18
C LYS A 120 -12.54 8.02 20.57
N ASN A 121 -12.69 8.02 19.24
CA ASN A 121 -13.81 8.67 18.55
C ASN A 121 -14.59 7.70 17.67
N ARG A 122 -15.72 7.20 18.20
CA ARG A 122 -16.64 6.32 17.48
C ARG A 122 -17.20 6.93 16.18
N HIS A 123 -17.33 8.25 16.12
CA HIS A 123 -17.74 8.96 14.90
C HIS A 123 -16.74 8.84 13.75
N LEU A 124 -15.44 8.72 14.03
CA LEU A 124 -14.45 8.50 12.95
C LEU A 124 -14.52 7.07 12.41
N GLU A 125 -14.89 6.10 13.26
CA GLU A 125 -15.17 4.73 12.83
C GLU A 125 -16.41 4.68 11.92
N GLU A 126 -17.45 5.47 12.22
CA GLU A 126 -18.60 5.64 11.33
C GLU A 126 -18.19 6.26 9.99
N LYS A 127 -17.34 7.29 9.98
CA LYS A 127 -16.79 7.87 8.74
C LYS A 127 -16.00 6.85 7.92
N TYR A 128 -15.27 5.94 8.56
CA TYR A 128 -14.62 4.84 7.86
C TYR A 128 -15.63 3.91 7.17
N LYS A 129 -16.80 3.65 7.75
CA LYS A 129 -17.85 2.87 7.06
C LYS A 129 -18.20 3.51 5.71
N TYR A 130 -18.45 4.82 5.69
CA TYR A 130 -18.66 5.56 4.44
C TYR A 130 -17.46 5.47 3.50
N PHE A 131 -16.23 5.64 4.01
CA PHE A 131 -15.01 5.48 3.21
C PHE A 131 -14.91 4.10 2.56
N SER A 132 -15.22 3.04 3.29
CA SER A 132 -15.18 1.65 2.80
C SER A 132 -16.29 1.31 1.80
N THR A 133 -17.41 2.04 1.83
CA THR A 133 -18.52 1.87 0.87
C THR A 133 -18.29 2.56 -0.47
N LEU A 134 -17.34 3.50 -0.52
CA LEU A 134 -16.94 4.15 -1.76
C LEU A 134 -16.20 3.12 -2.62
N LYS A 135 -16.94 2.42 -3.49
CA LYS A 135 -16.45 1.51 -4.54
C LYS A 135 -15.66 2.25 -5.64
N LEU A 136 -14.88 3.25 -5.27
CA LEU A 136 -13.98 3.91 -6.19
C LEU A 136 -12.68 3.09 -6.22
N PRO A 137 -12.15 2.76 -7.42
CA PRO A 137 -10.80 2.23 -7.53
C PRO A 137 -9.83 3.11 -6.73
N LEU A 138 -8.89 2.51 -5.99
CA LEU A 138 -7.87 3.26 -5.25
C LEU A 138 -7.09 4.24 -6.14
N THR A 139 -6.98 3.91 -7.43
CA THR A 139 -6.45 4.78 -8.48
C THR A 139 -7.27 6.05 -8.72
N LYS A 140 -8.60 6.05 -8.54
CA LYS A 140 -9.42 7.27 -8.56
C LYS A 140 -9.24 8.09 -7.28
N TRP A 141 -9.09 7.43 -6.13
CA TRP A 141 -8.86 8.11 -4.87
C TRP A 141 -7.53 8.85 -4.83
N LEU A 142 -6.42 8.19 -5.20
CA LEU A 142 -5.10 8.83 -5.22
C LEU A 142 -5.02 9.96 -6.26
N ARG A 143 -5.74 9.85 -7.38
CA ARG A 143 -5.87 10.93 -8.37
C ARG A 143 -6.68 12.12 -7.88
N GLN A 144 -7.79 11.88 -7.17
CA GLN A 144 -8.65 12.93 -6.63
C GLN A 144 -8.13 13.53 -5.32
N ALA A 145 -7.33 12.79 -4.56
CA ALA A 145 -6.68 13.26 -3.33
C ALA A 145 -5.50 14.22 -3.59
N LYS A 146 -5.51 14.98 -4.70
CA LYS A 146 -4.91 16.33 -4.77
C LYS A 146 -5.64 17.28 -3.80
N LEU A 147 -5.63 16.90 -2.53
CA LEU A 147 -6.07 17.62 -1.35
C LEU A 147 -4.83 17.55 -0.45
N PHE A 148 -3.74 18.27 -0.71
CA PHE A 148 -3.56 19.64 -1.18
C PHE A 148 -2.42 19.72 -2.20
#